data_AF-G5A6J4-F1
#
_entry.id   AF-G5A6J4-F1
#
_cell.length_a   1.000
_cell.length_b   1.000
_cell.length_c   1.000
_cell.angle_alpha   90.00
_cell.angle_beta   90.00
_cell.angle_gamma   90.00
#
_symmetry.space_group_name_H-M   'P 1'
#
loop_
_entity.id
_entity.type
_entity.pdbx_description
1 polymer ?
#
loop_
_entity_poly.entity_id
_entity_poly.type
_entity_poly.pdbx_seq_one_letter_code
_entity_poly.pdbx_strand_id
1 'polypeptide(L)'
;SSVEFELIQLMPFPIADIFSAFWSIAEMEGSPDGENAVAMQLSRDVYAVNAHMRVSLESGNVIDIHSSSVLKRFVTSDGVVILKDSNWKADHPDTSAWCLTTQEGGSFGMRDYGDSSGVCQLRSVLRLQPVAFRAQAVNEVVIPSFRELAISRDQFVENALFD
;
A
#
# COMPACT_ATOMS: atom_id res chain seq x y z
N SER A 1 2.12 -9.36 -18.14
CA SER A 1 2.12 -7.89 -18.18
C SER A 1 2.21 -7.37 -16.77
N SER A 2 2.89 -6.25 -16.54
CA SER A 2 2.86 -5.52 -15.26
C SER A 2 1.87 -4.37 -15.35
N VAL A 3 1.21 -4.04 -14.24
CA VAL A 3 0.32 -2.87 -14.13
C VAL A 3 1.00 -1.84 -13.26
N GLU A 4 1.00 -0.58 -13.68
CA GLU A 4 1.58 0.54 -12.93
C GLU A 4 0.49 1.54 -12.56
N PHE A 5 0.55 2.00 -11.32
CA PHE A 5 -0.35 3.00 -10.76
C PHE A 5 0.50 4.16 -10.27
N GLU A 6 0.15 5.36 -10.73
CA GLU A 6 0.76 6.60 -10.28
C GLU A 6 -0.32 7.50 -9.70
N LEU A 7 -0.08 7.99 -8.48
CA LEU A 7 -0.89 9.01 -7.84
C LEU A 7 0.01 10.20 -7.50
N ILE A 8 -0.48 11.40 -7.82
CA ILE A 8 0.14 12.66 -7.39
C ILE A 8 -0.96 13.48 -6.75
N GLN A 9 -0.78 13.85 -5.49
CA GLN A 9 -1.73 14.66 -4.75
C GLN A 9 -1.06 15.75 -3.93
N LEU A 10 -1.77 16.86 -3.75
CA LEU A 10 -1.39 17.94 -2.85
C LEU A 10 -2.23 17.83 -1.60
N MET A 11 -1.56 17.67 -0.48
CA MET A 11 -2.17 17.48 0.82
C MET A 11 -1.96 18.77 1.62
N PRO A 12 -3.01 19.35 2.21
CA PRO A 12 -2.93 20.61 2.96
C PRO A 12 -2.34 20.41 4.37
N PHE A 13 -1.31 19.58 4.47
CA PHE A 13 -0.62 19.22 5.71
C PHE A 13 0.90 19.24 5.52
N PRO A 14 1.67 19.61 6.57
CA PRO A 14 3.12 19.50 6.58
C PRO A 14 3.62 18.07 6.29
N ILE A 15 4.81 17.93 5.67
CA ILE A 15 5.43 16.61 5.42
C ILE A 15 5.52 15.78 6.69
N ALA A 16 5.88 16.39 7.83
CA ALA A 16 6.06 15.69 9.09
C ALA A 16 4.77 14.97 9.54
N ASP A 17 3.62 15.61 9.35
CA ASP A 17 2.32 15.07 9.75
C ASP A 17 1.90 13.94 8.81
N ILE A 18 2.07 14.12 7.50
CA ILE A 18 1.78 13.07 6.50
C ILE A 18 2.70 11.87 6.69
N PHE A 19 3.98 12.13 6.92
CA PHE A 19 4.95 11.09 7.19
C PHE A 19 4.58 10.35 8.47
N SER A 20 4.24 11.06 9.55
CA SER A 20 3.81 10.45 10.80
C SER A 20 2.55 9.62 10.61
N ALA A 21 1.55 10.11 9.88
CA ALA A 21 0.33 9.37 9.58
C ALA A 21 0.65 8.10 8.78
N PHE A 22 1.36 8.22 7.66
CA PHE A 22 1.78 7.07 6.84
C PHE A 22 2.57 6.04 7.66
N TRP A 23 3.47 6.51 8.52
CA TRP A 23 4.32 5.65 9.32
C TRP A 23 3.55 4.98 10.46
N SER A 24 2.64 5.69 11.11
CA SER A 24 1.74 5.11 12.11
C SER A 24 0.85 4.03 11.48
N ILE A 25 0.43 4.18 10.22
CA ILE A 25 -0.32 3.13 9.50
C ILE A 25 0.56 1.90 9.24
N ALA A 26 1.84 2.13 8.93
CA ALA A 26 2.80 1.06 8.75
C ALA A 26 3.21 0.38 10.07
N GLU A 27 3.17 1.09 11.21
CA GLU A 27 3.55 0.59 12.54
C GLU A 27 2.35 0.05 13.36
N MET A 28 1.14 0.52 13.11
CA MET A 28 -0.05 0.08 13.83
C MET A 28 -0.42 -1.34 13.42
N GLU A 29 -0.32 -2.24 14.41
CA GLU A 29 -1.06 -3.48 14.42
C GLU A 29 -2.56 -3.18 14.36
N GLY A 30 -3.12 -3.22 13.15
CA GLY A 30 -4.56 -3.15 12.92
C GLY A 30 -5.01 -1.86 12.26
N SER A 31 -5.35 -1.95 10.97
CA SER A 31 -6.36 -1.05 10.40
C SER A 31 -7.70 -1.34 11.09
N PRO A 32 -8.51 -0.32 11.44
CA PRO A 32 -9.83 -0.51 12.03
C PRO A 32 -10.80 -1.32 11.14
N ASP A 33 -10.45 -1.54 9.86
CA ASP A 33 -11.24 -2.34 8.91
C ASP A 33 -11.00 -3.86 8.99
N GLY A 34 -10.33 -4.35 10.04
CA GLY A 34 -10.13 -5.79 10.26
C GLY A 34 -8.94 -6.37 9.50
N GLU A 35 -8.00 -5.53 9.06
CA GLU A 35 -6.70 -5.96 8.57
C GLU A 35 -5.80 -6.33 9.76
N ASN A 36 -5.35 -7.58 9.82
CA ASN A 36 -4.30 -7.97 10.77
C ASN A 36 -2.95 -7.64 10.14
N ALA A 37 -2.49 -6.41 10.31
CA ALA A 37 -1.14 -6.00 9.97
C ALA A 37 -0.20 -6.20 11.18
N VAL A 38 1.01 -6.70 10.95
CA VAL A 38 2.07 -6.82 11.94
C VAL A 38 3.34 -6.25 11.34
N ALA A 39 3.90 -5.24 12.01
CA ALA A 39 5.11 -4.56 11.59
C ALA A 39 6.27 -4.91 12.52
N MET A 40 7.43 -5.20 11.93
CA MET A 40 8.65 -5.51 12.63
C MET A 40 9.76 -4.60 12.13
N GLN A 41 10.35 -3.83 13.04
CA GLN A 41 11.53 -3.03 12.73
C GLN A 41 12.73 -3.95 12.49
N LEU A 42 13.28 -3.93 11.27
CA LEU A 42 14.50 -4.67 10.91
C LEU A 42 15.75 -3.82 11.14
N SER A 43 15.64 -2.50 10.94
CA SER A 43 16.67 -1.51 11.27
C SER A 43 16.02 -0.13 11.42
N ARG A 44 16.80 0.90 11.76
CA ARG A 44 16.31 2.28 11.97
C ARG A 44 15.36 2.78 10.88
N ASP A 45 15.64 2.43 9.63
CA ASP A 45 14.91 2.91 8.44
C ASP A 45 14.30 1.76 7.62
N VAL A 46 14.23 0.54 8.15
CA VAL A 46 13.73 -0.63 7.41
C VAL A 46 12.77 -1.44 8.28
N TYR A 47 11.60 -1.74 7.73
CA TYR A 47 10.52 -2.45 8.40
C TYR A 47 10.03 -3.61 7.53
N ALA A 48 9.76 -4.75 8.15
CA ALA A 48 8.98 -5.81 7.54
C ALA A 48 7.52 -5.66 7.99
N VAL A 49 6.58 -5.77 7.06
CA VAL A 49 5.14 -5.68 7.33
C VAL A 49 4.47 -6.92 6.77
N ASN A 50 3.80 -7.69 7.61
CA ASN A 50 2.91 -8.76 7.17
C ASN A 50 1.48 -8.30 7.36
N ALA A 51 0.63 -8.43 6.35
CA ALA A 51 -0.78 -8.05 6.45
C ALA A 51 -1.68 -9.18 5.98
N HIS A 52 -2.79 -9.38 6.68
CA HIS A 52 -3.90 -10.22 6.24
C HIS A 52 -5.15 -9.35 6.08
N MET A 53 -5.70 -9.35 4.87
CA MET A 53 -6.78 -8.45 4.45
C MET A 53 -7.86 -9.28 3.76
N ARG A 54 -9.14 -8.94 3.98
CA ARG A 54 -10.26 -9.50 3.22
C ARG A 54 -10.78 -8.48 2.24
N VAL A 55 -10.87 -8.86 0.97
CA VAL A 55 -11.34 -7.97 -0.08
C VAL A 55 -12.60 -8.54 -0.70
N SER A 56 -13.65 -7.72 -0.74
CA SER A 56 -14.87 -8.02 -1.47
C SER A 56 -14.66 -7.74 -2.96
N LEU A 57 -14.86 -8.74 -3.79
CA LEU A 57 -14.84 -8.60 -5.24
C LEU A 57 -16.20 -8.11 -5.75
N GLU A 58 -16.22 -7.50 -6.94
CA GLU A 58 -17.46 -7.06 -7.61
C GLU A 58 -18.45 -8.21 -7.86
N SER A 59 -17.95 -9.45 -7.94
CA SER A 59 -18.76 -10.67 -8.05
C SER A 59 -19.55 -11.01 -6.78
N GLY A 60 -19.29 -10.33 -5.67
CA GLY A 60 -19.84 -10.64 -4.34
C GLY A 60 -19.03 -11.68 -3.55
N ASN A 61 -17.98 -12.25 -4.14
CA ASN A 61 -17.07 -13.15 -3.43
C ASN A 61 -16.11 -12.34 -2.55
N VAL A 62 -15.69 -12.95 -1.44
CA VAL A 62 -14.63 -12.39 -0.58
C VAL A 62 -13.38 -13.22 -0.76
N ILE A 63 -12.24 -12.57 -0.94
CA ILE A 63 -10.93 -13.24 -0.99
C ILE A 63 -10.09 -12.85 0.20
N ASP A 64 -9.23 -13.78 0.63
CA ASP A 64 -8.23 -13.53 1.66
C ASP A 64 -6.90 -13.22 0.97
N ILE A 65 -6.28 -12.09 1.36
CA ILE A 65 -4.99 -11.63 0.85
C ILE A 65 -3.98 -11.66 1.99
N HIS A 66 -2.89 -12.38 1.79
CA HIS A 66 -1.72 -12.38 2.67
C HIS A 66 -0.57 -11.64 2.00
N SER A 67 -0.15 -10.52 2.57
CA SER A 67 0.95 -9.69 2.09
C SER A 67 2.16 -9.81 3.02
N SER A 68 3.35 -9.90 2.44
CA SER A 68 4.64 -9.72 3.12
C SER A 68 5.41 -8.63 2.38
N SER A 69 5.70 -7.55 3.08
CA SER A 69 6.31 -6.33 2.53
C SER A 69 7.56 -5.96 3.31
N VAL A 70 8.51 -5.31 2.64
CA VAL A 70 9.62 -4.58 3.24
C VAL A 70 9.48 -3.11 2.83
N LEU A 71 9.48 -2.24 3.82
CA LEU A 71 9.49 -0.80 3.65
C LEU A 71 10.88 -0.27 4.02
N LYS A 72 11.42 0.64 3.20
CA LYS A 72 12.69 1.33 3.49
C LYS A 72 12.54 2.83 3.32
N ARG A 73 12.86 3.57 4.38
CA ARG A 73 12.83 5.03 4.42
C ARG A 73 14.16 5.64 3.99
N PHE A 74 14.08 6.75 3.26
CA PHE A 74 15.18 7.63 2.92
C PHE A 74 14.76 9.07 3.20
N VAL A 75 15.50 9.75 4.08
CA VAL A 75 15.33 11.19 4.32
C VAL A 75 16.33 11.92 3.44
N THR A 76 15.85 12.91 2.70
CA THR A 76 16.63 13.74 1.78
C THR A 76 16.49 15.22 2.17
N SER A 77 17.27 16.10 1.55
CA SER A 77 17.11 17.56 1.71
C SER A 77 15.74 18.04 1.26
N ASP A 78 15.13 17.33 0.31
CA ASP A 78 13.94 17.78 -0.40
C ASP A 78 12.66 17.12 0.14
N GLY A 79 12.79 16.24 1.15
CA GLY A 79 11.67 15.49 1.71
C GLY A 79 12.02 14.03 2.02
N VAL A 80 11.01 13.17 2.04
CA VAL A 80 11.11 11.76 2.44
C VAL A 80 10.66 10.85 1.30
N VAL A 81 11.39 9.77 1.08
CA VAL A 81 11.02 8.70 0.15
C VAL A 81 10.94 7.38 0.90
N ILE A 82 9.87 6.62 0.67
CA ILE A 82 9.69 5.27 1.20
C ILE A 82 9.63 4.32 0.01
N LEU A 83 10.54 3.38 -0.05
CA LEU A 83 10.50 2.27 -1.00
C LEU A 83 9.75 1.10 -0.39
N LYS A 84 8.93 0.45 -1.20
CA LYS A 84 8.18 -0.74 -0.85
C LYS A 84 8.54 -1.86 -1.81
N ASP A 85 8.82 -3.04 -1.26
CA ASP A 85 8.87 -4.28 -2.02
C ASP A 85 8.02 -5.31 -1.29
N SER A 86 7.11 -5.97 -2.00
CA SER A 86 6.12 -6.83 -1.39
C SER A 86 5.69 -7.97 -2.27
N ASN A 87 5.35 -9.08 -1.63
CA ASN A 87 4.70 -10.21 -2.25
C ASN A 87 3.38 -10.41 -1.55
N TRP A 88 2.32 -10.58 -2.31
CA TRP A 88 1.04 -10.95 -1.73
C TRP A 88 0.44 -12.16 -2.45
N LYS A 89 -0.26 -12.96 -1.66
CA LYS A 89 -0.98 -14.15 -2.09
C LYS A 89 -2.46 -13.91 -1.90
N ALA A 90 -3.24 -14.19 -2.93
CA ALA A 90 -4.69 -14.21 -2.83
C ALA A 90 -5.17 -15.66 -2.94
N ASP A 91 -5.96 -16.09 -1.98
CA ASP A 91 -6.62 -17.39 -1.96
C ASP A 91 -8.12 -17.19 -2.17
N HIS A 92 -8.71 -17.96 -3.08
CA HIS A 92 -10.16 -17.92 -3.33
C HIS A 92 -10.84 -19.02 -2.51
N PRO A 93 -11.84 -18.70 -1.66
CA PRO A 93 -12.42 -19.66 -0.72
C PRO A 93 -13.05 -20.88 -1.42
N ASP A 94 -13.66 -20.67 -2.59
CA ASP A 94 -14.37 -21.74 -3.30
C ASP A 94 -13.51 -22.65 -4.19
N THR A 95 -12.22 -22.35 -4.36
CA THR A 95 -11.33 -23.18 -5.19
C THR A 95 -10.02 -23.46 -4.47
N SER A 96 -9.93 -24.64 -3.85
CA SER A 96 -8.72 -25.14 -3.16
C SER A 96 -7.46 -25.27 -4.03
N ALA A 97 -7.55 -24.90 -5.32
CA ALA A 97 -6.48 -24.95 -6.30
C ALA A 97 -6.06 -23.56 -6.84
N TRP A 98 -6.68 -22.47 -6.37
CA TRP A 98 -6.36 -21.12 -6.84
C TRP A 98 -5.63 -20.33 -5.75
N CYS A 99 -4.31 -20.20 -5.91
CA CYS A 99 -3.47 -19.30 -5.14
C CYS A 99 -2.73 -18.41 -6.14
N LEU A 100 -2.98 -17.11 -6.09
CA LEU A 100 -2.32 -16.14 -6.96
C LEU A 100 -1.24 -15.40 -6.19
N THR A 101 0.01 -15.55 -6.63
CA THR A 101 1.12 -14.76 -6.09
C THR A 101 1.39 -13.57 -6.99
N THR A 102 1.43 -12.38 -6.40
CA THR A 102 1.73 -11.12 -7.08
C THR A 102 2.88 -10.41 -6.37
N GLN A 103 3.84 -9.96 -7.15
CA GLN A 103 4.89 -9.04 -6.72
C GLN A 103 4.38 -7.61 -6.84
N GLU A 104 4.60 -6.81 -5.82
CA GLU A 104 4.28 -5.39 -5.79
C GLU A 104 5.51 -4.63 -5.31
N GLY A 105 6.11 -3.84 -6.19
CA GLY A 105 7.15 -2.88 -5.85
C GLY A 105 6.63 -1.46 -6.00
N GLY A 106 7.13 -0.52 -5.20
CA GLY A 106 6.71 0.87 -5.33
C GLY A 106 7.52 1.86 -4.52
N SER A 107 7.14 3.12 -4.64
CA SER A 107 7.74 4.24 -3.92
C SER A 107 6.69 5.28 -3.56
N PHE A 108 6.82 5.85 -2.36
CA PHE A 108 6.04 6.96 -1.87
C PHE A 108 7.01 8.12 -1.58
N GLY A 109 6.89 9.21 -2.33
CA GLY A 109 7.68 10.42 -2.17
C GLY A 109 6.82 11.53 -1.57
N MET A 110 7.31 12.16 -0.51
CA MET A 110 6.68 13.28 0.17
C MET A 110 7.64 14.45 0.17
N ARG A 111 7.20 15.62 -0.29
CA ARG A 111 8.00 16.84 -0.30
C ARG A 111 7.15 18.07 -0.11
N ASP A 112 7.76 19.18 0.29
CA ASP A 112 7.07 20.46 0.40
C ASP A 112 6.70 20.93 -1.01
N TYR A 113 5.50 21.48 -1.13
CA TYR A 113 5.02 22.03 -2.38
C TYR A 113 5.39 23.51 -2.47
N GLY A 114 6.39 23.82 -3.30
CA GLY A 114 6.90 25.19 -3.45
C GLY A 114 7.56 25.71 -2.18
N ASP A 115 7.50 27.03 -1.96
CA ASP A 115 8.08 27.68 -0.77
C ASP A 115 7.12 27.71 0.43
N SER A 116 5.92 27.13 0.30
CA SER A 116 4.91 27.13 1.36
C SER A 116 5.13 26.00 2.35
N SER A 117 5.53 26.35 3.57
CA SER A 117 5.50 25.43 4.72
C SER A 117 4.04 25.06 5.03
N GLY A 118 3.66 23.80 4.86
CA GLY A 118 2.35 23.29 5.25
C GLY A 118 1.50 22.69 4.13
N VAL A 119 2.00 22.64 2.90
CA VAL A 119 1.41 21.83 1.82
C VAL A 119 2.44 20.82 1.35
N CYS A 120 2.10 19.53 1.46
CA CYS A 120 2.95 18.44 1.01
C CYS A 120 2.43 17.88 -0.32
N GLN A 121 3.35 17.68 -1.26
CA GLN A 121 3.10 16.86 -2.43
C GLN A 121 3.45 15.41 -2.11
N LEU A 122 2.43 14.55 -2.13
CA LEU A 122 2.59 13.10 -2.10
C LEU A 122 2.59 12.57 -3.53
N ARG A 123 3.60 11.77 -3.86
CA ARG A 123 3.69 11.00 -5.11
C ARG A 123 3.86 9.52 -4.79
N SER A 124 2.92 8.71 -5.24
CA SER A 124 2.92 7.27 -5.06
C SER A 124 3.07 6.59 -6.42
N VAL A 125 4.00 5.66 -6.55
CA VAL A 125 4.16 4.81 -7.74
C VAL A 125 4.16 3.37 -7.27
N LEU A 126 3.25 2.56 -7.77
CA LEU A 126 3.14 1.14 -7.43
C LEU A 126 3.08 0.31 -8.71
N ARG A 127 3.84 -0.77 -8.75
CA ARG A 127 3.96 -1.68 -9.88
C ARG A 127 3.65 -3.09 -9.45
N LEU A 128 2.67 -3.69 -10.11
CA LEU A 128 2.23 -5.06 -9.89
C LEU A 128 2.71 -5.98 -10.99
N GLN A 129 3.20 -7.15 -10.58
CA GLN A 129 3.63 -8.22 -11.46
C GLN A 129 3.14 -9.58 -10.94
N PRO A 130 2.08 -10.14 -11.55
CA PRO A 130 1.63 -11.50 -11.24
C PRO A 130 2.72 -12.53 -11.60
N VAL A 131 3.03 -13.46 -10.69
CA VAL A 131 4.09 -14.47 -10.86
C VAL A 131 3.65 -15.58 -11.83
N ALA A 132 2.37 -15.94 -11.83
CA ALA A 132 1.79 -16.90 -12.76
C ALA A 132 0.67 -16.24 -13.58
N PHE A 133 0.85 -16.17 -14.90
CA PHE A 133 -0.06 -15.42 -15.76
C PHE A 133 -1.31 -16.26 -16.07
N ARG A 134 -2.38 -16.03 -15.31
CA ARG A 134 -3.75 -16.31 -15.76
C ARG A 134 -4.44 -14.98 -16.00
N ALA A 135 -4.56 -14.57 -17.27
CA ALA A 135 -5.09 -13.25 -17.65
C ALA A 135 -6.46 -12.95 -17.00
N GLN A 136 -7.30 -13.97 -16.82
CA GLN A 136 -8.61 -13.85 -16.19
C GLN A 136 -8.51 -13.48 -14.69
N ALA A 137 -7.63 -14.14 -13.94
CA ALA A 137 -7.36 -13.85 -12.53
C ALA A 137 -6.79 -12.44 -12.29
N VAL A 138 -6.01 -11.93 -13.24
CA VAL A 138 -5.42 -10.58 -13.13
C VAL A 138 -6.49 -9.50 -13.26
N ASN A 139 -7.42 -9.65 -14.20
CA ASN A 139 -8.48 -8.66 -14.41
C ASN A 139 -9.62 -8.75 -13.39
N GLU A 140 -9.98 -9.96 -12.96
CA GLU A 140 -11.12 -10.16 -12.05
C GLU A 140 -10.75 -9.97 -10.57
N VAL A 141 -9.46 -10.17 -10.22
CA VAL A 141 -9.02 -10.16 -8.82
C VAL A 141 -7.88 -9.19 -8.58
N VAL A 142 -6.78 -9.26 -9.35
CA VAL A 142 -5.59 -8.44 -9.03
C VAL A 142 -5.85 -6.95 -9.16
N ILE A 143 -6.40 -6.52 -10.28
CA ILE A 143 -6.62 -5.10 -10.55
C ILE A 143 -7.71 -4.51 -9.62
N PRO A 144 -8.88 -5.15 -9.43
CA PRO A 144 -9.90 -4.65 -8.51
C PRO A 144 -9.43 -4.63 -7.06
N SER A 145 -8.86 -5.73 -6.55
CA SER A 145 -8.41 -5.77 -5.16
C SER A 145 -7.27 -4.81 -4.90
N PHE A 146 -6.37 -4.62 -5.85
CA PHE A 146 -5.33 -3.62 -5.70
C PHE A 146 -5.86 -2.19 -5.77
N ARG A 147 -6.84 -1.91 -6.63
CA ARG A 147 -7.48 -0.59 -6.70
C ARG A 147 -8.14 -0.25 -5.37
N GLU A 148 -8.89 -1.19 -4.79
CA GLU A 148 -9.49 -1.02 -3.46
C GLU A 148 -8.43 -0.81 -2.38
N LEU A 149 -7.35 -1.60 -2.38
CA LEU A 149 -6.26 -1.43 -1.42
C LEU A 149 -5.51 -0.10 -1.57
N ALA A 150 -5.32 0.38 -2.80
CA ALA A 150 -4.67 1.65 -3.07
C ALA A 150 -5.56 2.81 -2.59
N ILE A 151 -6.84 2.80 -2.98
CA ILE A 151 -7.82 3.82 -2.56
C ILE A 151 -8.01 3.81 -1.04
N SER A 152 -8.15 2.64 -0.42
CA SER A 152 -8.31 2.50 1.02
C SER A 152 -7.10 3.07 1.77
N ARG A 153 -5.87 2.78 1.32
CA ARG A 153 -4.65 3.32 1.95
C ARG A 153 -4.54 4.83 1.82
N ASP A 154 -4.86 5.38 0.65
CA ASP A 154 -4.84 6.83 0.43
C ASP A 154 -5.92 7.52 1.28
N GLN A 155 -7.13 6.96 1.32
CA GLN A 155 -8.23 7.46 2.14
C GLN A 155 -7.95 7.32 3.64
N PHE A 156 -7.19 6.31 4.06
CA PHE A 156 -6.79 6.13 5.45
C PHE A 156 -5.77 7.17 5.90
N VAL A 157 -4.82 7.53 5.02
CA VAL A 157 -3.89 8.65 5.28
C VAL A 157 -4.66 9.97 5.38
N GLU A 158 -5.63 10.21 4.51
CA GLU A 158 -6.49 11.39 4.61
C GLU A 158 -7.29 11.41 5.91
N ASN A 159 -8.00 10.33 6.26
CA ASN A 159 -8.80 10.25 7.46
C ASN A 159 -7.97 10.46 8.73
N ALA A 160 -6.78 9.85 8.83
CA ALA A 160 -5.88 10.02 9.98
C ALA A 160 -5.35 11.46 10.14
N LEU A 161 -5.42 12.29 9.09
CA LEU A 161 -5.02 13.70 9.14
C LEU A 161 -6.19 14.64 9.43
N PHE A 162 -7.43 14.20 9.26
CA PHE A 162 -8.65 14.99 9.51
C PHE A 162 -9.35 14.67 10.84
N ASP A 163 -9.00 13.55 11.50
CA ASP A 163 -9.43 13.19 12.87
C ASP A 163 -8.60 13.89 13.96
#